data_AF-X1PHV8-F1
#
_entry.id   AF-X1PHV8-F1
#
_cell.length_a   1.000
_cell.length_b   1.000
_cell.length_c   1.000
_cell.angle_alpha   90.00
_cell.angle_beta   90.00
_cell.angle_gamma   90.00
#
_symmetry.space_group_name_H-M   'P 1'
#
loop_
_entity.id
_entity.type
_entity.pdbx_description
1 polymer ?
#
loop_
_entity_poly.entity_id
_entity_poly.type
_entity_poly.pdbx_seq_one_letter_code
_entity_poly.pdbx_strand_id
1 'polypeptide(L)' 'SEGLLKAPSLYDPSNYFLTQYLESALKARVLFKTDKDYVVKNGQVIIVDEFTGRLMFGRRYSEGRLKRGKRCANQT' A
#
# COMPACT_ATOMS: atom_id res chain seq x y z
N SER A 1 -25.51 -10.20 -5.23
CA SER A 1 -24.31 -9.36 -5.09
C SER A 1 -23.12 -10.26 -4.82
N GLU A 2 -22.30 -10.54 -5.82
CA GLU A 2 -21.05 -11.27 -5.62
C GLU A 2 -20.15 -10.46 -4.68
N GLY A 3 -19.70 -11.08 -3.59
CA GLY A 3 -18.82 -10.46 -2.62
C GLY A 3 -17.39 -10.34 -3.16
N LEU A 4 -16.57 -9.53 -2.49
CA LEU A 4 -15.14 -9.37 -2.83
C LEU A 4 -14.34 -10.66 -2.66
N LEU A 5 -14.83 -11.60 -1.84
CA LEU A 5 -14.21 -12.90 -1.59
C LEU A 5 -14.60 -13.90 -2.68
N LYS A 6 -13.63 -14.67 -3.15
CA LYS A 6 -13.84 -15.77 -4.12
C LYS A 6 -14.33 -17.06 -3.47
N ALA A 7 -14.24 -17.15 -2.15
CA ALA A 7 -14.67 -18.27 -1.33
C ALA A 7 -15.17 -17.78 0.05
N PRO A 8 -15.98 -18.57 0.78
CA PRO A 8 -16.57 -18.15 2.06
C PRO A 8 -15.52 -17.82 3.14
N SER A 9 -14.37 -18.51 3.11
CA SER A 9 -13.28 -18.31 4.07
C SER A 9 -12.23 -17.34 3.53
N LEU A 10 -11.81 -16.38 4.35
CA LEU A 10 -10.73 -15.44 4.02
C LEU A 10 -9.40 -16.14 3.77
N TYR A 11 -9.14 -17.26 4.45
CA TYR A 11 -7.89 -18.01 4.35
C TYR A 11 -7.94 -19.12 3.30
N ASP A 12 -9.00 -19.15 2.49
CA ASP A 12 -9.06 -20.04 1.35
C ASP A 12 -7.92 -19.72 0.36
N PRO A 13 -7.24 -20.72 -0.22
CA PRO A 13 -6.17 -20.51 -1.20
C PRO A 13 -6.60 -19.62 -2.39
N SER A 14 -7.87 -19.68 -2.80
CA SER A 14 -8.42 -18.81 -3.85
C SER A 14 -8.37 -17.32 -3.49
N ASN A 15 -8.38 -16.99 -2.19
CA ASN A 15 -8.32 -15.63 -1.66
C ASN A 15 -6.90 -15.17 -1.30
N TYR A 16 -5.85 -15.97 -1.55
CA TYR A 16 -4.47 -15.67 -1.13
C TYR A 16 -4.03 -14.23 -1.43
N PHE A 17 -4.19 -13.76 -2.67
CA PHE A 17 -3.82 -12.39 -3.04
C PHE A 17 -4.63 -11.34 -2.29
N LEU A 18 -5.93 -11.58 -2.08
CA LEU A 18 -6.80 -10.66 -1.34
C LEU A 18 -6.33 -10.51 0.11
N THR A 19 -6.01 -11.63 0.75
CA THR A 19 -5.51 -11.68 2.13
C THR A 19 -4.16 -10.99 2.24
N GLN A 20 -3.24 -11.21 1.30
CA GLN A 20 -1.97 -10.48 1.23
C GLN A 20 -2.19 -8.97 1.09
N TYR A 21 -3.09 -8.53 0.20
CA TYR A 21 -3.41 -7.11 0.05
C TYR A 21 -4.03 -6.50 1.32
N LEU A 22 -4.92 -7.23 1.99
CA LEU A 22 -5.55 -6.80 3.23
C LEU A 22 -4.53 -6.62 4.35
N GLU A 23 -3.68 -7.62 4.57
CA GLU A 23 -2.60 -7.55 5.56
C GLU A 23 -1.65 -6.39 5.29
N SER A 24 -1.23 -6.22 4.03
CA SER A 24 -0.41 -5.11 3.59
C SER A 24 -1.07 -3.76 3.84
N ALA A 25 -2.37 -3.62 3.56
CA ALA A 25 -3.12 -2.39 3.77
C ALA A 25 -3.27 -2.06 5.27
N LEU A 26 -3.50 -3.08 6.11
CA LEU A 26 -3.59 -2.92 7.55
C LEU A 26 -2.24 -2.52 8.14
N LYS A 27 -1.16 -3.22 7.77
CA LYS A 27 0.22 -2.86 8.13
C LYS A 27 0.53 -1.43 7.70
N ALA A 28 0.20 -1.06 6.46
CA ALA A 28 0.41 0.29 5.94
C ALA A 28 -0.32 1.36 6.78
N ARG A 29 -1.58 1.10 7.17
CA ARG A 29 -2.41 2.02 7.95
C ARG A 29 -1.92 2.19 9.39
N VAL A 30 -1.38 1.14 10.00
CA VAL A 30 -0.97 1.15 11.40
C VAL A 30 0.47 1.62 11.56
N LEU A 31 1.36 1.20 10.66
CA LEU A 31 2.81 1.45 10.79
C LEU A 31 3.25 2.79 10.19
N PHE A 32 2.53 3.33 9.20
CA PHE A 32 2.94 4.54 8.51
C PHE A 32 1.93 5.67 8.73
N LYS A 33 2.44 6.81 9.18
CA LYS A 33 1.70 8.04 9.45
C LYS A 33 1.86 9.03 8.31
N THR A 34 0.75 9.58 7.85
CA THR A 34 0.73 10.71 6.92
C THR A 34 1.44 11.91 7.53
N ASP A 35 2.18 12.66 6.71
CA ASP A 35 2.97 13.86 7.06
C ASP A 35 4.18 13.60 7.96
N LYS A 36 4.42 12.34 8.35
CA LYS A 36 5.66 11.91 9.03
C LYS A 36 6.46 10.93 8.17
N ASP A 37 5.85 9.82 7.77
CA ASP A 37 6.54 8.75 7.07
C ASP A 37 6.34 8.86 5.55
N TYR A 38 5.20 9.43 5.12
CA TYR A 38 4.89 9.71 3.73
C TYR A 38 3.91 10.88 3.58
N VAL A 39 3.87 11.48 2.40
CA VAL A 39 2.87 12.47 1.99
C VAL A 39 2.19 12.02 0.69
N VAL A 40 0.95 12.47 0.49
CA VAL A 40 0.22 12.26 -0.78
C VAL A 40 0.19 13.58 -1.54
N LYS A 41 0.87 13.64 -2.69
CA LYS A 41 0.79 14.79 -3.61
C LYS A 41 0.38 14.32 -5.00
N ASN A 42 -0.59 15.00 -5.61
CA ASN A 42 -1.08 14.68 -6.97
C ASN A 42 -1.50 13.21 -7.14
N GLY A 43 -2.07 12.59 -6.09
CA GLY A 43 -2.42 11.18 -6.08
C GLY A 43 -1.21 10.24 -6.15
N GLN A 44 -0.05 10.71 -5.69
CA GLN A 44 1.16 9.91 -5.54
C GLN A 44 1.65 9.95 -4.09
N VAL A 45 1.94 8.76 -3.55
CA VAL A 45 2.67 8.66 -2.28
C VAL A 45 4.15 8.98 -2.50
N ILE A 46 4.68 9.86 -1.66
CA ILE A 46 6.09 10.26 -1.62
C ILE A 46 6.60 9.97 -0.20
N ILE A 47 7.73 9.29 -0.09
CA ILE A 47 8.34 8.91 1.19
C ILE A 47 9.04 10.13 1.78
N VAL A 48 8.93 10.31 3.10
CA VAL A 48 9.64 11.35 3.85
C VAL A 48 10.88 10.72 4.49
N ASP A 49 12.03 11.37 4.32
CA ASP A 49 13.27 10.98 4.98
C ASP A 49 13.18 11.29 6.49
N GLU A 50 13.41 10.28 7.35
CA GLU A 50 13.22 10.40 8.81
C GLU A 50 14.21 11.36 9.46
N PHE A 51 15.40 11.54 8.89
CA PHE A 51 16.45 12.38 9.48
C PHE A 51 16.32 13.85 9.07
N THR A 52 15.90 14.10 7.83
CA THR A 52 15.93 15.44 7.23
C THR A 52 14.57 15.99 6.87
N GLY A 53 13.51 15.17 6.88
CA GLY A 53 12.17 15.54 6.40
C GLY A 53 12.10 15.75 4.88
N ARG A 54 13.16 15.43 4.12
CA ARG A 54 13.19 15.62 2.67
C ARG A 54 12.25 14.64 1.97
N LEU A 55 11.58 15.14 0.93
CA LEU A 55 10.72 14.33 0.08
C LEU A 55 11.55 13.48 -0.88
N MET A 56 11.44 12.16 -0.77
CA MET A 56 12.18 11.20 -1.58
C MET A 56 11.37 10.78 -2.80
N PHE A 57 11.44 11.57 -3.86
CA PHE A 57 10.79 11.26 -5.14
C PHE A 57 11.39 10.00 -5.78
N GLY A 58 10.56 9.23 -6.48
CA GLY A 58 10.97 8.01 -7.18
C GLY A 58 11.21 6.79 -6.28
N ARG A 59 11.45 6.96 -4.98
CA ARG A 59 11.56 5.84 -4.04
C ARG A 59 10.21 5.18 -3.77
N ARG A 60 10.24 3.85 -3.64
CA ARG A 60 9.08 3.01 -3.33
C ARG A 60 9.46 2.09 -2.17
N TYR A 61 8.53 1.80 -1.27
CA TYR A 61 8.70 0.68 -0.35
C TYR A 61 8.74 -0.61 -1.18
N SER A 62 9.78 -1.43 -0.99
CA SER A 62 9.87 -2.74 -1.64
C SER A 62 8.74 -3.67 -1.17
N GLU A 63 8.30 -4.52 -2.11
CA GLU A 63 7.38 -5.66 -1.96
C GLU A 63 6.36 -5.59 -0.82
N GLY A 64 5.21 -4.99 -1.12
CA GLY A 64 3.98 -5.22 -0.35
C GLY A 64 3.75 -4.30 0.86
N ARG A 65 4.64 -3.35 1.19
CA ARG A 65 4.42 -2.49 2.37
C ARG A 65 3.73 -1.15 2.14
N LEU A 66 3.53 -0.73 0.88
CA LEU A 66 2.75 0.47 0.58
C LEU A 66 2.05 0.39 -0.78
N LYS A 67 0.86 -0.23 -0.79
CA LYS A 67 -0.11 -0.15 -1.89
C LYS A 67 -1.41 0.50 -1.42
N ARG A 68 -1.36 1.79 -1.07
CA ARG A 68 -2.55 2.64 -1.19
C ARG A 68 -2.14 3.99 -1.77
N GLY A 69 -2.82 4.39 -2.83
CA GLY A 69 -2.73 5.73 -3.38
C GLY A 69 -1.77 5.92 -4.55
N LYS A 70 -1.39 4.87 -5.30
CA LYS A 70 -0.91 5.07 -6.68
C LYS A 70 -1.76 4.22 -7.61
N ARG A 71 -2.49 4.91 -8.50
CA ARG A 71 -2.83 4.34 -9.81
C ARG A 71 -1.56 3.70 -10.36
N CYS A 72 -1.67 2.45 -10.75
CA CYS A 72 -0.74 1.83 -11.68
C CYS A 72 -0.60 2.75 -12.91
N ALA A 73 0.44 3.57 -12.91
CA ALA A 73 0.96 4.21 -14.11
C ALA A 73 2.38 3.66 -14.27
N ASN A 74 2.44 2.44 -14.75
CA ASN A 74 3.08 2.05 -16.00
C ASN A 74 3.29 0.55 -15.94
N GLN A 75 2.47 -0.14 -16.74
CA GLN A 75 2.91 -1.36 -17.40
C GLN A 75 4.20 -1.05 -18.15
N THR A 76 5.25 -1.71 -17.71
CA THR A 76 6.25 -2.39 -18.56
C THR A 76 6.74 -3.56 -17.74
#